data_AF-A0A3S0ZW03-F1
#
_entry.id   AF-A0A3S0ZW03-F1
#
_cell.length_a   1.000
_cell.length_b   1.000
_cell.length_c   1.000
_cell.angle_alpha   90.00
_cell.angle_beta   90.00
_cell.angle_gamma   90.00
#
_symmetry.space_group_name_H-M   'P 1'
#
loop_
_entity.id
_entity.type
_entity.pdbx_description
1 polymer ?
#
loop_
_entity_poly.entity_id
_entity_poly.type
_entity_poly.pdbx_seq_one_letter_code
_entity_poly.pdbx_strand_id
1 'polypeptide(L)'
;MKNILTLLWTINLIGTSTISLVACNTPQYTEKELADLKEKNKINTDNQEIKDNLEWIKPQEKPFNNNPNDNKYFFVVWRSAENIDWRIVKFQNNNATKELDNQGEFILRLSQLGGWRGIDLAIFFKNSLRYRWLLDKNYFKSVYRWNIYKNIPNLTVDSKTGEVKVESK
;
A
#
# COMPACT_ATOMS: atom_id res chain seq x y z
N MET A 1 -6.99 30.22 -65.56
CA MET A 1 -6.13 29.14 -65.02
C MET A 1 -5.11 29.76 -64.07
N LYS A 2 -5.11 29.29 -62.82
CA LYS A 2 -4.16 29.49 -61.70
C LYS A 2 -4.90 29.92 -60.42
N ASN A 3 -5.35 28.92 -59.65
CA ASN A 3 -5.66 29.10 -58.23
C ASN A 3 -4.54 28.40 -57.45
N ILE A 4 -3.64 29.19 -56.87
CA ILE A 4 -2.62 28.71 -55.93
C ILE A 4 -3.30 28.61 -54.56
N LEU A 5 -3.44 27.38 -54.05
CA LEU A 5 -3.90 27.11 -52.69
C LEU A 5 -2.68 27.26 -51.76
N THR A 6 -2.58 28.38 -51.05
CA THR A 6 -1.59 28.57 -49.99
C THR A 6 -2.13 27.99 -48.69
N LEU A 7 -1.74 26.75 -48.39
CA LEU A 7 -1.88 26.15 -47.06
C LEU A 7 -0.78 26.71 -46.14
N LEU A 8 -1.11 27.75 -45.37
CA LEU A 8 -0.30 28.15 -44.22
C LEU A 8 -0.65 27.23 -43.05
N TRP A 9 0.08 26.11 -42.93
CA TRP A 9 0.14 25.37 -41.68
C TRP A 9 1.10 26.10 -40.75
N THR A 10 0.56 26.81 -39.76
CA THR A 10 1.31 27.32 -38.63
C THR A 10 1.80 26.13 -37.80
N ILE A 11 3.07 25.77 -37.99
CA ILE A 11 3.78 24.88 -37.07
C ILE A 11 4.08 25.71 -35.82
N ASN A 12 3.26 25.58 -34.77
CA ASN A 12 3.66 26.03 -33.45
C ASN A 12 4.73 25.08 -32.92
N LEU A 13 5.98 25.45 -33.17
CA LEU A 13 7.15 24.95 -32.49
C LEU A 13 7.21 25.64 -31.11
N ILE A 14 6.77 24.94 -30.06
CA ILE A 14 7.18 25.30 -28.70
C ILE A 14 8.08 24.17 -28.21
N GLY A 15 9.37 24.42 -28.33
CA GLY A 15 10.39 23.71 -27.59
C GLY A 15 10.33 24.11 -26.12
N THR A 16 10.57 23.14 -25.25
CA THR A 16 11.68 23.16 -24.28
C THR A 16 11.58 21.87 -23.50
N SER A 17 12.58 21.01 -23.66
CA SER A 17 12.82 19.89 -22.76
C SER A 17 13.11 20.45 -21.37
N THR A 18 12.09 20.49 -20.52
CA THR A 18 12.33 20.55 -19.09
C THR A 18 12.85 19.19 -18.68
N ILE A 19 14.18 19.04 -18.71
CA ILE A 19 14.85 18.07 -17.85
C ILE A 19 14.64 18.62 -16.44
N SER A 20 13.45 18.38 -15.90
CA SER A 20 13.22 18.58 -14.49
C SER A 20 14.01 17.49 -13.78
N LEU A 21 15.00 17.90 -13.01
CA LEU A 21 15.57 17.13 -11.93
C LEU A 21 14.43 16.87 -10.93
N VAL A 22 13.59 15.87 -11.22
CA VAL A 22 12.48 15.53 -10.36
C VAL A 22 13.06 14.89 -9.11
N ALA A 23 12.96 15.64 -8.01
CA ALA A 23 13.25 15.19 -6.66
C ALA A 23 12.65 13.80 -6.39
N CYS A 24 13.30 13.02 -5.52
CA CYS A 24 13.01 11.63 -5.16
C CYS A 24 11.60 11.30 -4.58
N ASN A 25 10.55 12.06 -4.90
CA ASN A 25 9.22 11.97 -4.29
C ASN A 25 8.05 12.01 -5.31
N THR A 26 8.24 11.57 -6.55
CA THR A 26 7.08 11.34 -7.43
C THR A 26 6.25 10.16 -6.90
N PRO A 27 4.92 10.32 -6.74
CA PRO A 27 4.04 9.20 -6.47
C PRO A 27 4.27 8.09 -7.51
N GLN A 28 4.31 6.84 -7.08
CA GLN A 28 4.48 5.71 -8.01
C GLN A 28 3.27 5.58 -8.95
N TYR A 29 2.10 6.00 -8.48
CA TYR A 29 0.85 5.98 -9.22
C TYR A 29 0.18 7.35 -9.13
N THR A 30 -0.40 7.80 -10.23
CA THR A 30 -1.36 8.92 -10.27
C THR A 30 -2.60 8.58 -9.45
N GLU A 31 -3.41 9.59 -9.10
CA GLU A 31 -4.65 9.39 -8.34
C GLU A 31 -5.61 8.43 -9.04
N LYS A 32 -5.72 8.53 -10.38
CA LYS A 32 -6.56 7.64 -11.18
C LYS A 32 -6.05 6.19 -11.15
N GLU A 33 -4.76 5.98 -11.39
CA GLU A 33 -4.17 4.63 -11.34
C GLU A 33 -4.30 4.01 -9.95
N LEU A 34 -4.15 4.81 -8.89
CA LEU A 34 -4.33 4.35 -7.53
C LEU A 34 -5.79 3.95 -7.26
N ALA A 35 -6.76 4.74 -7.74
CA ALA A 35 -8.19 4.40 -7.62
C ALA A 35 -8.53 3.10 -8.34
N ASP A 36 -8.03 2.92 -9.58
CA ASP A 36 -8.23 1.68 -10.35
C ASP A 36 -7.61 0.46 -9.65
N LEU A 37 -6.42 0.63 -9.04
CA LEU A 37 -5.79 -0.42 -8.25
C LEU A 37 -6.58 -0.75 -6.98
N LYS A 38 -7.12 0.25 -6.27
CA LYS A 38 -7.95 0.04 -5.08
C LYS A 38 -9.21 -0.76 -5.43
N GLU A 39 -9.86 -0.43 -6.54
CA GLU A 39 -11.02 -1.18 -7.03
C GLU A 39 -10.67 -2.64 -7.32
N LYS A 40 -9.56 -2.87 -8.03
CA LYS A 40 -9.10 -4.22 -8.39
C LYS A 40 -8.71 -5.08 -7.19
N ASN A 41 -8.27 -4.46 -6.09
CA ASN A 41 -7.84 -5.16 -4.87
C ASN A 41 -8.94 -5.30 -3.81
N LYS A 42 -10.18 -4.88 -4.12
CA LYS A 42 -11.34 -5.16 -3.25
C LYS A 42 -11.49 -6.67 -3.08
N ILE A 43 -11.79 -7.07 -1.84
CA ILE A 43 -12.06 -8.47 -1.52
C ILE A 43 -13.43 -8.85 -2.07
N ASN A 44 -13.53 -10.02 -2.71
CA ASN A 44 -14.80 -10.56 -3.13
C ASN A 44 -15.62 -11.04 -1.92
N THR A 45 -16.69 -10.33 -1.59
CA THR A 45 -17.59 -10.64 -0.47
C THR A 45 -18.97 -10.04 -0.70
N ASP A 46 -20.03 -10.69 -0.24
CA ASP A 46 -21.40 -10.14 -0.29
C ASP A 46 -21.69 -9.18 0.86
N ASN A 47 -20.78 -9.06 1.84
CA ASN A 47 -20.94 -8.12 2.95
C ASN A 47 -20.66 -6.68 2.48
N GLN A 48 -21.73 -5.89 2.36
CA GLN A 48 -21.66 -4.50 1.92
C GLN A 48 -20.85 -3.60 2.87
N GLU A 49 -20.93 -3.82 4.18
CA GLU A 49 -20.14 -3.04 5.16
C GLU A 49 -18.64 -3.25 4.93
N ILE A 50 -18.22 -4.47 4.59
CA ILE A 50 -16.82 -4.76 4.24
C ILE A 50 -16.43 -4.09 2.92
N LYS A 51 -17.27 -4.18 1.88
CA LYS A 51 -17.03 -3.55 0.58
C LYS A 51 -16.84 -2.02 0.68
N ASP A 52 -17.60 -1.38 1.55
CA ASP A 52 -17.62 0.08 1.67
C ASP A 52 -16.49 0.62 2.57
N ASN A 53 -16.05 -0.16 3.56
CA ASN A 53 -15.16 0.33 4.61
C ASN A 53 -13.78 -0.32 4.65
N LEU A 54 -13.55 -1.43 3.92
CA LEU A 54 -12.24 -2.07 3.83
C LEU A 54 -11.49 -1.58 2.59
N GLU A 55 -10.52 -0.72 2.82
CA GLU A 55 -9.76 -0.06 1.76
C GLU A 55 -8.38 -0.69 1.60
N TRP A 56 -7.98 -1.01 0.37
CA TRP A 56 -6.61 -1.43 0.09
C TRP A 56 -5.67 -0.23 0.05
N ILE A 57 -4.51 -0.34 0.68
CA ILE A 57 -3.57 0.78 0.88
C ILE A 57 -2.23 0.48 0.22
N LYS A 58 -1.62 1.51 -0.37
CA LYS A 58 -0.24 1.49 -0.86
C LYS A 58 0.73 2.20 0.09
N PRO A 59 2.02 1.81 0.09
CA PRO A 59 3.06 2.53 0.82
C PRO A 59 3.13 4.03 0.50
N GLN A 60 2.85 4.44 -0.75
CA GLN A 60 2.91 5.85 -1.18
C GLN A 60 1.94 6.77 -0.43
N GLU A 61 0.87 6.19 0.14
CA GLU A 61 -0.16 6.92 0.89
C GLU A 61 0.28 7.22 2.34
N LYS A 62 1.39 6.63 2.80
CA LYS A 62 1.96 6.81 4.15
C LYS A 62 0.90 6.72 5.26
N PRO A 63 0.20 5.57 5.38
CA PRO A 63 -0.94 5.44 6.30
C PRO A 63 -0.55 5.46 7.79
N PHE A 64 0.70 5.19 8.12
CA PHE A 64 1.17 5.02 9.50
C PHE A 64 1.81 6.29 10.08
N ASN A 65 1.48 7.47 9.56
CA ASN A 65 2.06 8.71 10.05
C ASN A 65 1.87 8.89 11.57
N ASN A 66 2.70 9.73 12.19
CA ASN A 66 2.71 10.02 13.63
C ASN A 66 1.42 10.67 14.17
N ASN A 67 0.28 10.59 13.48
CA ASN A 67 -1.01 11.04 14.00
C ASN A 67 -1.59 9.93 14.90
N PRO A 68 -1.48 10.05 16.23
CA PRO A 68 -1.94 9.00 17.15
C PRO A 68 -3.47 8.89 17.18
N ASN A 69 -4.17 9.85 16.55
CA ASN A 69 -5.62 9.86 16.46
C ASN A 69 -6.15 9.00 15.30
N ASP A 70 -5.28 8.51 14.40
CA ASP A 70 -5.69 7.64 13.28
C ASP A 70 -5.83 6.18 13.75
N ASN A 71 -6.73 5.99 14.73
CA ASN A 71 -7.01 4.76 15.48
C ASN A 71 -7.73 3.68 14.64
N LYS A 72 -7.44 3.63 13.34
CA LYS A 72 -8.00 2.67 12.39
C LYS A 72 -7.38 1.30 12.59
N TYR A 73 -8.13 0.27 12.23
CA TYR A 73 -7.61 -1.09 12.17
C TYR A 73 -6.98 -1.34 10.81
N PHE A 74 -5.85 -2.03 10.82
CA PHE A 74 -5.14 -2.46 9.63
C PHE A 74 -5.02 -3.97 9.61
N PHE A 75 -5.03 -4.51 8.40
CA PHE A 75 -4.79 -5.91 8.12
C PHE A 75 -3.59 -6.00 7.18
N VAL A 76 -2.57 -6.76 7.56
CA VAL A 76 -1.35 -6.89 6.78
C VAL A 76 -1.12 -8.35 6.44
N VAL A 77 -1.03 -8.63 5.16
CA VAL A 77 -0.63 -9.95 4.66
C VAL A 77 0.86 -9.95 4.39
N TRP A 78 1.59 -10.79 5.12
CA TRP A 78 3.05 -10.84 5.06
C TRP A 78 3.59 -12.27 5.15
N ARG A 79 4.88 -12.44 4.86
CA ARG A 79 5.64 -13.67 5.08
C ARG A 79 7.09 -13.35 5.41
N SER A 80 7.75 -14.22 6.17
CA SER A 80 9.13 -14.00 6.62
C SER A 80 10.20 -14.24 5.56
N ALA A 81 9.98 -15.20 4.66
CA ALA A 81 10.93 -15.56 3.61
C ALA A 81 10.20 -16.04 2.34
N GLU A 82 10.93 -16.19 1.24
CA GLU A 82 10.39 -16.83 0.04
C GLU A 82 9.96 -18.28 0.35
N ASN A 83 8.91 -18.74 -0.31
CA ASN A 83 8.30 -20.07 -0.13
C ASN A 83 7.75 -20.36 1.27
N ILE A 84 7.73 -19.37 2.15
CA ILE A 84 7.05 -19.45 3.43
C ILE A 84 5.60 -18.99 3.27
N ASP A 85 4.73 -19.67 4.01
CA ASP A 85 3.29 -19.41 4.01
C ASP A 85 2.96 -17.97 4.40
N TRP A 86 2.05 -17.38 3.62
CA TRP A 86 1.44 -16.09 3.91
C TRP A 86 0.57 -16.18 5.15
N ARG A 87 0.53 -15.07 5.87
CA ARG A 87 -0.29 -14.90 7.07
C ARG A 87 -0.86 -13.49 7.11
N ILE A 88 -1.96 -13.33 7.82
CA ILE A 88 -2.62 -12.04 8.00
C ILE A 88 -2.58 -11.66 9.47
N VAL A 89 -2.13 -10.43 9.76
CA VAL A 89 -2.19 -9.85 11.10
C VAL A 89 -3.15 -8.67 11.09
N LYS A 90 -3.95 -8.57 12.16
CA LYS A 90 -4.82 -7.43 12.45
C LYS A 90 -4.23 -6.62 13.59
N PHE A 91 -4.13 -5.30 13.44
CA PHE A 91 -3.71 -4.41 14.52
C PHE A 91 -4.40 -3.05 14.43
N GLN A 92 -4.46 -2.34 15.56
CA GLN A 92 -4.89 -0.95 15.61
C GLN A 92 -3.68 -0.02 15.50
N ASN A 93 -3.77 0.99 14.64
CA ASN A 93 -2.73 2.00 14.44
C ASN A 93 -2.80 3.11 15.51
N ASN A 94 -2.56 2.74 16.77
CA ASN A 94 -2.65 3.64 17.93
C ASN A 94 -1.29 3.97 18.56
N ASN A 95 -0.20 3.44 17.99
CA ASN A 95 1.15 3.66 18.48
C ASN A 95 2.12 3.73 17.30
N ALA A 96 3.10 4.63 17.40
CA ALA A 96 4.11 4.88 16.39
C ALA A 96 5.04 3.69 16.16
N THR A 97 5.30 2.89 17.20
CA THR A 97 6.16 1.71 17.12
C THR A 97 5.52 0.55 17.86
N LYS A 98 5.46 -0.61 17.21
CA LYS A 98 4.76 -1.78 17.75
C LYS A 98 5.18 -3.06 17.04
N GLU A 99 5.47 -4.10 17.80
CA GLU A 99 5.55 -5.46 17.25
C GLU A 99 4.14 -5.98 16.96
N LEU A 100 3.95 -6.49 15.75
CA LEU A 100 2.63 -6.88 15.26
C LEU A 100 2.46 -8.39 15.25
N ASP A 101 3.47 -9.11 14.76
CA ASP A 101 3.46 -10.57 14.60
C ASP A 101 4.89 -11.11 14.45
N ASN A 102 5.08 -12.42 14.63
CA ASN A 102 6.36 -13.09 14.48
C ASN A 102 6.26 -14.45 13.75
N GLN A 103 7.27 -14.76 12.94
CA GLN A 103 7.41 -16.03 12.23
C GLN A 103 8.84 -16.55 12.43
N GLY A 104 9.01 -17.39 13.46
CA GLY A 104 10.34 -17.77 13.93
C GLY A 104 11.11 -16.54 14.42
N GLU A 105 12.30 -16.32 13.88
CA GLU A 105 13.18 -15.19 14.23
C GLU A 105 12.86 -13.89 13.47
N PHE A 106 11.85 -13.93 12.59
CA PHE A 106 11.37 -12.76 11.85
C PHE A 106 10.22 -12.09 12.59
N ILE A 107 10.28 -10.77 12.72
CA ILE A 107 9.29 -9.98 13.45
C ILE A 107 8.77 -8.88 12.53
N LEU A 108 7.46 -8.86 12.32
CA LEU A 108 6.77 -7.76 11.66
C LEU A 108 6.50 -6.65 12.68
N ARG A 109 6.89 -5.41 12.36
CA ARG A 109 6.75 -4.26 13.24
C ARG A 109 6.27 -3.03 12.48
N LEU A 110 5.52 -2.17 13.15
CA LEU A 110 5.57 -0.74 12.89
C LEU A 110 6.84 -0.19 13.53
N SER A 111 7.67 0.48 12.74
CA SER A 111 8.92 1.04 13.22
C SER A 111 9.20 2.39 12.58
N GLN A 112 9.79 3.30 13.34
CA GLN A 112 10.42 4.48 12.78
C GLN A 112 11.71 4.07 12.06
N LEU A 113 11.81 4.36 10.75
CA LEU A 113 12.92 3.87 9.91
C LEU A 113 13.99 4.95 9.61
N GLY A 114 14.15 5.89 10.54
CA GLY A 114 15.19 6.93 10.53
C GLY A 114 14.88 8.14 9.63
N GLY A 115 15.07 9.36 10.18
CA GLY A 115 14.97 10.63 9.46
C GLY A 115 13.57 10.97 8.93
N TRP A 116 13.53 11.58 7.74
CA TRP A 116 12.35 12.06 7.00
C TRP A 116 11.44 10.94 6.45
N ARG A 117 11.79 9.67 6.70
CA ARG A 117 11.06 8.50 6.18
C ARG A 117 9.80 8.15 6.98
N GLY A 118 9.68 8.65 8.21
CA GLY A 118 8.50 8.40 9.06
C GLY A 118 8.43 6.97 9.61
N ILE A 119 7.22 6.58 10.03
CA ILE A 119 6.88 5.22 10.45
C ILE A 119 6.48 4.42 9.22
N ASP A 120 6.96 3.17 9.15
CA ASP A 120 6.57 2.22 8.10
C ASP A 120 6.45 0.80 8.67
N LEU A 121 5.83 -0.09 7.89
CA LEU A 121 5.84 -1.53 8.13
C LEU A 121 7.18 -2.12 7.70
N ALA A 122 7.79 -2.87 8.61
CA ALA A 122 9.07 -3.50 8.37
C ALA A 122 9.15 -4.89 9.02
N ILE A 123 9.89 -5.78 8.36
CA ILE A 123 10.24 -7.09 8.88
C ILE A 123 11.70 -7.05 9.33
N PHE A 124 11.94 -7.48 10.57
CA PHE A 124 13.25 -7.59 11.18
C PHE A 124 13.63 -9.06 11.34
N PHE A 125 14.89 -9.40 11.11
CA PHE A 125 15.46 -10.69 11.45
C PHE A 125 16.50 -10.50 12.55
N LYS A 126 16.32 -11.15 13.71
CA LYS A 126 17.20 -10.94 14.89
C LYS A 126 17.46 -9.46 15.19
N ASN A 127 16.39 -8.66 15.21
CA ASN A 127 16.42 -7.19 15.39
C ASN A 127 17.15 -6.36 14.32
N SER A 128 17.61 -6.97 13.23
CA SER A 128 18.15 -6.25 12.07
C SER A 128 17.05 -6.04 11.03
N LEU A 129 16.90 -4.80 10.57
CA LEU A 129 15.94 -4.45 9.51
C LEU A 129 16.25 -5.28 8.26
N ARG A 130 15.26 -6.03 7.78
CA ARG A 130 15.43 -6.92 6.63
C ARG A 130 14.62 -6.52 5.42
N TYR A 131 13.31 -6.29 5.61
CA TYR A 131 12.40 -5.93 4.53
C TYR A 131 11.54 -4.75 4.94
N ARG A 132 11.26 -3.86 3.99
CA ARG A 132 10.39 -2.69 4.15
C ARG A 132 9.22 -2.79 3.20
N TRP A 133 8.03 -2.49 3.69
CA TRP A 133 6.82 -2.58 2.86
C TRP A 133 6.90 -1.71 1.60
N LEU A 134 7.51 -0.52 1.70
CA LEU A 134 7.74 0.36 0.56
C LEU A 134 8.57 -0.26 -0.58
N LEU A 135 9.50 -1.17 -0.28
CA LEU A 135 10.50 -1.64 -1.24
C LEU A 135 10.37 -3.13 -1.56
N ASP A 136 9.95 -3.93 -0.59
CA ASP A 136 10.09 -5.38 -0.59
C ASP A 136 8.74 -6.09 -0.84
N LYS A 137 8.21 -5.91 -2.05
CA LYS A 137 6.88 -6.42 -2.47
C LYS A 137 6.73 -7.95 -2.36
N ASN A 138 7.84 -8.69 -2.32
CA ASN A 138 7.82 -10.14 -2.20
C ASN A 138 7.45 -10.64 -0.80
N TYR A 139 7.46 -9.78 0.22
CA TYR A 139 7.24 -10.14 1.62
C TYR A 139 5.99 -9.51 2.22
N PHE A 140 5.40 -8.55 1.49
CA PHE A 140 4.14 -7.90 1.82
C PHE A 140 3.19 -8.04 0.63
N LYS A 141 2.15 -8.87 0.78
CA LYS A 141 1.20 -9.13 -0.30
C LYS A 141 0.19 -8.00 -0.45
N SER A 142 -0.40 -7.56 0.66
CA SER A 142 -1.47 -6.56 0.70
C SER A 142 -1.60 -5.95 2.09
N VAL A 143 -2.03 -4.69 2.13
CA VAL A 143 -2.39 -4.00 3.36
C VAL A 143 -3.77 -3.40 3.18
N TYR A 144 -4.63 -3.61 4.15
CA TYR A 144 -5.99 -3.06 4.17
C TYR A 144 -6.18 -2.19 5.41
N ARG A 145 -6.96 -1.11 5.27
CA ARG A 145 -7.43 -0.25 6.35
C ARG A 145 -8.93 -0.39 6.52
N TRP A 146 -9.37 -0.51 7.75
CA TRP A 146 -10.78 -0.44 8.13
C TRP A 146 -11.16 0.99 8.49
N ASN A 147 -12.03 1.59 7.68
CA ASN A 147 -12.32 3.02 7.75
C ASN A 147 -13.31 3.42 8.86
N ILE A 148 -13.94 2.46 9.53
CA ILE A 148 -14.85 2.71 10.67
C ILE A 148 -14.33 2.08 11.97
N TYR A 149 -14.89 2.47 13.11
CA TYR A 149 -14.40 2.05 14.44
C TYR A 149 -15.13 0.82 15.03
N LYS A 150 -16.19 0.35 14.37
CA LYS A 150 -17.05 -0.76 14.83
C LYS A 150 -17.02 -1.91 13.83
N ASN A 151 -17.61 -3.05 14.21
CA ASN A 151 -17.84 -4.21 13.33
C ASN A 151 -16.59 -4.66 12.57
N ILE A 152 -15.43 -4.68 13.26
CA ILE A 152 -14.15 -5.00 12.64
C ILE A 152 -14.23 -6.43 12.09
N PRO A 153 -14.02 -6.64 10.79
CA PRO A 153 -14.18 -7.96 10.20
C PRO A 153 -13.08 -8.91 10.66
N ASN A 154 -13.40 -10.20 10.64
CA ASN A 154 -12.39 -11.25 10.66
C ASN A 154 -12.06 -11.63 9.22
N LEU A 155 -10.78 -11.49 8.89
CA LEU A 155 -10.24 -11.81 7.57
C LEU A 155 -9.28 -12.98 7.74
N THR A 156 -9.39 -13.94 6.82
CA THR A 156 -8.46 -15.06 6.69
C THR A 156 -7.63 -14.87 5.43
N VAL A 157 -6.54 -15.62 5.31
CA VAL A 157 -5.68 -15.60 4.14
C VAL A 157 -5.42 -17.01 3.66
N ASP A 158 -5.41 -17.20 2.35
CA ASP A 158 -4.86 -18.40 1.74
C ASP A 158 -3.35 -18.41 1.97
N SER A 159 -2.88 -19.38 2.75
CA SER A 159 -1.47 -19.50 3.14
C SER A 159 -0.50 -19.63 1.95
N LYS A 160 -0.94 -20.11 0.79
CA LYS A 160 -0.08 -20.33 -0.38
C LYS A 160 -0.12 -19.14 -1.34
N THR A 161 -1.30 -18.58 -1.59
CA THR A 161 -1.46 -17.50 -2.58
C THR A 161 -1.34 -16.10 -1.96
N GLY A 162 -1.65 -15.97 -0.67
CA GLY A 162 -1.78 -14.69 0.03
C GLY A 162 -3.11 -13.97 -0.24
N GLU A 163 -4.08 -14.64 -0.87
CA GLU A 163 -5.40 -14.08 -1.13
C GLU A 163 -6.22 -13.97 0.15
N VAL A 164 -6.82 -12.81 0.37
CA VAL A 164 -7.62 -12.53 1.57
C VAL A 164 -9.08 -12.88 1.33
N LYS A 165 -9.71 -13.53 2.31
CA LYS A 165 -11.13 -13.89 2.31
C LYS A 165 -11.78 -13.43 3.61
N VAL A 166 -13.08 -13.15 3.55
CA VAL A 166 -13.87 -12.89 4.76
C VAL A 166 -14.12 -14.23 5.45
N GLU A 167 -13.85 -14.30 6.75
CA GLU A 167 -14.16 -15.49 7.52
C GLU A 167 -15.70 -15.63 7.60
N SER A 168 -16.20 -16.78 7.15
CA SER A 168 -17.61 -17.12 7.33
C SER A 168 -17.81 -17.54 8.78
N LYS A 169 -18.77 -16.90 9.47
CA LYS A 169 -19.19 -17.33 10.80
C LYS A 169 -19.95 -18.64 10.73
#